data_AF-A0A365GV39-F1
#
_entry.id   AF-A0A365GV39-F1
#
_cell.length_a   1.000
_cell.length_b   1.000
_cell.length_c   1.000
_cell.angle_alpha   90.00
_cell.angle_beta   90.00
_cell.angle_gamma   90.00
#
_symmetry.space_group_name_H-M   'P 1'
#
loop_
_entity.id
_entity.type
_entity.pdbx_description
1 polymer ?
#
loop_
_entity_poly.entity_id
_entity_poly.type
_entity_poly.pdbx_seq_one_letter_code
_entity_poly.pdbx_strand_id
1 'polypeptide(L)'
;MREHAGRHYVIQYHYALPDNAWYVELSKAVPAPAEWASLPNARTHLPGVPFIVAVIPDEDPALEPTVHIHSDDEQHVVPYEIMRWFMEKVTEEIDRCRTTLS
;
A
#
# COMPACT_ATOMS: atom_id res chain seq x y z
N MET A 1 -6.09 -1.25 7.39
CA MET A 1 -4.92 -1.17 8.29
C MET A 1 -4.85 -2.45 9.09
N ARG A 2 -3.64 -2.93 9.40
CA ARG A 2 -3.42 -4.08 10.28
C ARG A 2 -2.39 -3.73 11.35
N GLU A 3 -2.58 -4.24 12.55
CA GLU A 3 -1.60 -4.15 13.62
C GLU A 3 -0.81 -5.46 13.72
N HIS A 4 0.50 -5.38 13.93
CA HIS A 4 1.35 -6.51 14.30
C HIS A 4 2.35 -6.07 15.37
N ALA A 5 2.32 -6.72 16.53
CA ALA A 5 3.23 -6.44 17.65
C ALA A 5 3.31 -4.93 18.02
N GLY A 6 2.16 -4.24 18.09
CA GLY A 6 2.09 -2.81 18.43
C GLY A 6 2.47 -1.86 17.29
N ARG A 7 2.83 -2.36 16.10
CA ARG A 7 3.10 -1.56 14.91
C ARG A 7 1.91 -1.60 13.97
N HIS A 8 1.53 -0.46 13.43
CA HIS A 8 0.44 -0.34 12.47
C HIS A 8 0.98 -0.32 11.04
N TYR A 9 0.30 -1.03 10.14
CA TYR A 9 0.64 -1.13 8.73
C TYR A 9 -0.56 -0.73 7.88
N VAL A 10 -0.30 0.08 6.86
CA VAL A 10 -1.32 0.64 5.97
C VAL A 10 -0.98 0.30 4.54
N ILE A 11 -2.00 -0.04 3.76
CA ILE A 11 -1.95 -0.13 2.32
C ILE A 11 -2.69 1.07 1.75
N GLN A 12 -2.07 1.79 0.83
CA GLN A 12 -2.71 2.83 0.03
C GLN A 12 -2.78 2.42 -1.42
N TYR A 13 -3.78 2.97 -2.12
CA TYR A 13 -3.98 2.79 -3.55
C TYR A 13 -4.03 4.17 -4.17
N HIS A 14 -3.27 4.38 -5.23
CA HIS A 14 -3.39 5.58 -6.04
C HIS A 14 -3.18 5.27 -7.51
N TYR A 15 -3.86 5.99 -8.40
CA TYR A 15 -3.68 5.86 -9.84
C TYR A 15 -2.71 6.93 -10.32
N ALA A 16 -1.63 6.52 -10.99
CA ALA A 16 -0.68 7.43 -11.60
C ALA A 16 -1.00 7.55 -13.09
N LEU A 17 -1.68 8.65 -13.47
CA LEU A 17 -2.05 8.91 -14.86
C LEU A 17 -0.84 8.91 -15.83
N PRO A 18 0.35 9.46 -15.49
CA PRO A 18 1.51 9.42 -16.38
C PRO A 18 2.00 8.00 -16.68
N ASP A 19 1.86 7.10 -15.71
CA ASP A 19 2.33 5.71 -15.81
C ASP A 19 1.21 4.75 -16.24
N ASN A 20 -0.03 5.26 -16.24
CA ASN A 20 -1.23 4.51 -16.58
C ASN A 20 -1.34 3.20 -15.77
N ALA A 21 -1.08 3.32 -14.47
CA ALA A 21 -0.93 2.21 -13.56
C ALA A 21 -1.51 2.54 -12.17
N TRP A 22 -2.00 1.49 -11.51
CA TRP A 22 -2.33 1.49 -10.09
C TRP A 22 -1.08 1.21 -9.27
N TYR A 23 -0.86 2.06 -8.25
CA TYR A 23 0.17 1.89 -7.26
C TYR A 23 -0.47 1.39 -5.96
N VAL A 24 -0.02 0.24 -5.48
CA VAL A 24 -0.41 -0.35 -4.19
C VAL A 24 0.77 -0.25 -3.24
N GLU A 25 0.67 0.60 -2.24
CA GLU A 25 1.79 1.02 -1.41
C GLU A 25 1.64 0.50 0.01
N LEU A 26 2.66 -0.17 0.54
CA LEU A 26 2.73 -0.62 1.93
C LEU A 26 3.66 0.29 2.74
N SER A 27 3.14 0.83 3.83
CA SER A 27 3.88 1.65 4.79
C SER A 27 3.57 1.28 6.25
N LYS A 28 4.47 1.70 7.15
CA LYS A 28 4.18 1.71 8.59
C LYS A 28 3.36 2.97 8.83
N ALA A 29 2.25 2.83 9.53
CA ALA A 29 1.46 3.97 9.93
C ALA A 29 2.23 4.78 10.98
N VAL A 30 2.16 6.10 10.87
CA VAL A 30 2.64 7.04 11.87
C VAL A 30 1.44 7.58 12.66
N PRO A 31 1.59 7.92 13.95
CA PRO A 31 0.54 8.60 14.69
C PRO A 31 0.08 9.86 13.96
N ALA A 32 -1.22 10.10 13.94
CA ALA A 32 -1.76 11.35 13.43
C ALA A 32 -1.34 12.52 14.35
N PRO A 33 -1.32 13.76 13.83
CA PRO A 33 -1.00 14.95 14.63
C PRO A 33 -1.87 15.03 15.89
N ALA A 34 -1.27 15.38 17.03
CA ALA A 34 -1.97 15.40 18.32
C ALA A 34 -3.13 16.41 18.34
N GLU A 35 -3.04 17.47 17.53
CA GLU A 35 -4.06 18.49 17.33
C GLU A 35 -5.37 17.91 16.80
N TRP A 36 -5.31 16.75 16.14
CA TRP A 36 -6.49 16.09 15.59
C TRP A 36 -7.27 15.28 16.64
N ALA A 37 -6.71 15.05 17.84
CA ALA A 37 -7.35 14.22 18.87
C ALA A 37 -8.71 14.77 19.33
N SER A 38 -8.95 16.09 19.20
CA SER A 38 -10.20 16.74 19.56
C SER A 38 -11.22 16.81 18.42
N LEU A 39 -10.83 16.44 17.19
CA LEU A 39 -11.72 16.46 16.04
C LEU A 39 -12.58 15.19 16.00
N PRO A 40 -13.90 15.31 15.81
CA PRO A 40 -14.76 14.14 15.69
C PRO A 40 -14.36 13.33 14.44
N ASN A 41 -14.21 12.02 14.61
CA ASN A 41 -13.82 11.08 13.55
C ASN A 41 -12.44 11.32 12.92
N ALA A 42 -11.54 12.05 13.59
CA ALA A 42 -10.16 12.16 13.13
C ALA A 42 -9.49 10.78 13.08
N ARG A 43 -8.64 10.61 12.06
CA ARG A 43 -7.78 9.43 11.97
C ARG A 43 -6.76 9.49 13.09
N THR A 44 -6.54 8.37 13.76
CA THR A 44 -5.51 8.23 14.81
C THR A 44 -4.13 7.94 14.24
N HIS A 45 -4.07 7.44 13.00
CA HIS A 45 -2.85 7.11 12.28
C HIS A 45 -2.95 7.55 10.83
N LEU A 46 -1.82 7.96 10.28
CA LEU A 46 -1.63 8.28 8.88
C LEU A 46 -0.67 7.26 8.25
N PRO A 47 -0.79 6.99 6.95
CA PRO A 47 0.24 6.26 6.23
C PRO A 47 1.59 6.98 6.36
N GLY A 48 2.65 6.23 6.62
CA GLY A 48 4.03 6.74 6.57
C GLY A 48 4.60 6.65 5.15
N VAL A 49 5.92 6.80 5.05
CA VAL A 49 6.66 6.59 3.78
C VAL A 49 6.52 5.12 3.35
N PRO A 50 6.15 4.85 2.08
CA PRO A 50 6.04 3.50 1.58
C PRO A 50 7.42 2.86 1.42
N PHE A 51 7.55 1.61 1.86
CA PHE A 51 8.78 0.81 1.72
C PHE A 51 8.61 -0.37 0.76
N ILE A 52 7.38 -0.74 0.41
CA ILE A 52 7.08 -1.65 -0.70
C ILE A 52 5.98 -1.02 -1.54
N VAL A 53 6.15 -1.05 -2.85
CA VAL A 53 5.21 -0.49 -3.82
C VAL A 53 4.99 -1.50 -4.94
N ALA A 54 3.76 -1.93 -5.17
CA ALA A 54 3.40 -2.68 -6.36
C ALA A 54 2.86 -1.73 -7.42
N VAL A 55 3.32 -1.88 -8.66
CA VAL A 55 2.86 -1.12 -9.82
C VAL A 55 2.14 -2.08 -10.75
N ILE A 56 0.86 -1.81 -10.98
CA ILE A 56 -0.08 -2.65 -11.74
C ILE A 56 -0.53 -1.85 -12.96
N PRO A 57 -0.04 -2.18 -14.17
CA PRO A 57 -0.50 -1.56 -15.40
C PRO A 57 -2.01 -1.78 -15.60
N ASP A 58 -2.74 -0.73 -15.98
CA ASP A 58 -4.21 -0.80 -16.12
C ASP A 58 -4.67 -1.13 -17.54
N GLU A 59 -4.12 -0.46 -18.57
CA GLU A 59 -4.61 -0.63 -19.96
C GLU A 59 -4.09 -1.88 -20.68
N ASP A 60 -2.86 -2.34 -20.41
CA ASP A 60 -2.28 -3.50 -21.07
C ASP A 60 -2.20 -4.70 -20.11
N PRO A 61 -3.14 -5.67 -20.21
CA PRO A 61 -3.18 -6.82 -19.32
C PRO A 61 -2.03 -7.82 -19.56
N ALA A 62 -1.29 -7.69 -20.67
CA ALA A 62 -0.09 -8.49 -20.95
C ALA A 62 1.16 -7.98 -20.23
N LEU A 63 1.13 -6.75 -19.69
CA LEU A 63 2.21 -6.25 -18.85
C LEU A 63 2.12 -6.86 -17.46
N GLU A 64 3.25 -7.40 -16.98
CA GLU A 64 3.33 -7.99 -15.66
C GLU A 64 3.43 -6.92 -14.57
N PRO A 65 2.65 -7.03 -13.49
CA PRO A 65 2.81 -6.21 -12.30
C PRO A 65 4.21 -6.35 -11.70
N THR A 66 4.76 -5.25 -11.19
CA THR A 66 6.08 -5.23 -10.57
C THR A 66 5.99 -4.84 -9.10
N VAL A 67 6.91 -5.34 -8.27
CA VAL A 67 7.00 -4.97 -6.85
C VAL A 67 8.38 -4.37 -6.58
N HIS A 68 8.38 -3.13 -6.11
CA HIS A 68 9.54 -2.34 -5.77
C HIS A 68 9.69 -2.35 -4.26
N ILE A 69 10.89 -2.64 -3.77
CA ILE A 69 11.21 -2.66 -2.33
C ILE A 69 12.22 -1.55 -2.09
N HIS A 70 11.77 -0.50 -1.40
CA HIS A 70 12.61 0.61 -0.97
C HIS A 70 13.08 0.29 0.45
N SER A 71 14.38 0.09 0.61
CA SER A 71 15.02 0.10 1.93
C SER A 71 15.86 1.37 1.99
N ASP A 72 15.52 2.27 2.91
CA ASP A 72 16.53 3.20 3.39
C ASP A 72 17.59 2.41 4.19
N ASP A 73 18.69 3.06 4.59
CA ASP A 73 19.79 2.42 5.36
C ASP A 73 19.31 1.67 6.64
N GLU A 74 18.09 1.93 7.11
CA GLU A 74 17.40 1.14 8.12
C GLU A 74 16.69 -0.09 7.53
N GLN A 75 17.25 -1.28 7.76
CA GLN A 75 16.65 -2.55 7.36
C GLN A 75 15.16 -2.68 7.75
N HIS A 76 14.26 -2.62 6.77
CA HIS A 76 12.84 -2.78 6.99
C HIS A 76 12.45 -4.25 7.16
N VAL A 77 12.22 -4.67 8.41
CA VAL A 77 11.66 -5.99 8.71
C VAL A 77 10.13 -5.94 8.57
N VAL A 78 9.62 -6.59 7.53
CA VAL A 78 8.18 -6.74 7.26
C VAL A 78 7.70 -8.10 7.79
N PRO A 79 6.75 -8.14 8.74
CA PRO A 79 6.19 -9.40 9.22
C PRO A 79 5.54 -10.20 8.08
N TYR A 80 5.70 -11.52 8.10
CA TYR A 80 5.19 -12.39 7.03
C TYR A 80 3.67 -12.27 6.81
N GLU A 81 2.89 -12.08 7.87
CA GLU A 81 1.44 -11.89 7.75
C GLU A 81 1.04 -10.54 7.14
N ILE A 82 1.87 -9.51 7.31
CA ILE A 82 1.67 -8.21 6.67
C ILE A 82 2.04 -8.31 5.19
N MET A 83 3.13 -9.02 4.87
CA MET A 83 3.51 -9.30 3.48
C MET A 83 2.42 -10.12 2.76
N ARG A 84 1.89 -11.19 3.39
CA ARG A 84 0.78 -11.97 2.82
C ARG A 84 -0.45 -11.11 2.54
N TRP A 85 -0.82 -10.27 3.50
CA TRP A 85 -1.93 -9.33 3.33
C TRP A 85 -1.69 -8.35 2.19
N PHE A 86 -0.47 -7.83 2.07
CA PHE A 86 -0.11 -6.96 0.95
C PHE A 86 -0.25 -7.66 -0.39
N MET A 87 0.31 -8.86 -0.52
CA MET A 87 0.21 -9.64 -1.75
C MET A 87 -1.23 -10.00 -2.12
N GLU A 88 -2.07 -10.33 -1.12
CA GLU A 88 -3.51 -10.53 -1.31
C GLU A 88 -4.17 -9.28 -1.93
N LYS A 89 -3.84 -8.09 -1.41
CA LYS A 89 -4.34 -6.81 -1.93
C LYS A 89 -3.82 -6.45 -3.32
N VAL A 90 -2.59 -6.84 -3.64
CA VAL A 90 -2.04 -6.71 -5.00
C VAL A 90 -2.81 -7.63 -5.97
N THR A 91 -3.06 -8.88 -5.59
CA THR A 91 -3.85 -9.82 -6.40
C THR A 91 -5.26 -9.30 -6.67
N GLU A 92 -5.96 -8.82 -5.64
CA GLU A 92 -7.29 -8.22 -5.81
C GLU A 92 -7.29 -7.05 -6.80
N GLU A 93 -6.24 -6.23 -6.78
CA GLU A 93 -6.11 -5.08 -7.68
C GLU A 93 -5.81 -5.50 -9.13
N ILE A 94 -4.97 -6.51 -9.32
CA ILE A 94 -4.72 -7.11 -10.64
C ILE A 94 -6.02 -7.68 -11.23
N ASP A 95 -6.77 -8.42 -10.42
CA ASP A 95 -8.04 -9.01 -10.85
C ASP A 95 -9.06 -7.93 -11.22
N ARG A 96 -9.09 -6.82 -10.46
CA ARG A 96 -9.94 -5.66 -10.77
C ARG A 96 -9.59 -5.02 -12.11
N CYS A 97 -8.32 -4.71 -12.36
CA CYS A 97 -7.87 -4.10 -13.62
C CYS A 97 -8.23 -5.01 -14.81
N ARG A 98 -7.97 -6.32 -14.67
CA ARG A 98 -8.23 -7.30 -15.74
C ARG A 98 -9.72 -7.59 -15.98
N THR A 99 -10.56 -7.50 -14.96
CA THR A 99 -12.02 -7.69 -15.12
C THR A 99 -12.66 -6.53 -15.90
N THR A 100 -12.07 -5.34 -15.87
CA THR A 100 -12.58 -4.16 -16.59
C THR A 100 -12.41 -4.27 -18.12
N LEU A 101 -11.62 -5.24 -18.60
CA LEU A 101 -11.33 -5.50 -20.02
C LEU A 101 -12.05 -6.74 -20.58
N SER A 102 -12.88 -7.43 -19.78
CA SER A 102 -13.71 -8.58 -20.18
C SER A 102 -15.13 -8.19 -20.53
#